data_AF-A0AAD6NB04-F1
#
_entry.id   AF-A0AAD6NB04-F1
#
_cell.length_a   1.000
_cell.length_b   1.000
_cell.length_c   1.000
_cell.angle_alpha   90.00
_cell.angle_beta   90.00
_cell.angle_gamma   90.00
#
_symmetry.space_group_name_H-M   'P 1'
#
loop_
_entity.id
_entity.type
_entity.pdbx_description
1 polymer ?
#
loop_
_entity_poly.entity_id
_entity_poly.type
_entity_poly.pdbx_seq_one_letter_code
_entity_poly.pdbx_strand_id
1 'polypeptide(L)'
;MWSWFGGAAAQKRKEAPKNAILALRGQLDMLQKRERHLENLISEQDTIARKNINSDKNAAKNALRRKKVHEKNLEQTTAQTMQLEQQIYSIEAANINHETLQAMKQAGAAMKQIHGGMKLEDVDKTMEDLQDQHALHTEIGNAITSVPLGEQPDEEDLEAELEGLEQEAMDAKMLNTGSVPVGAQLDRLPAAGNTELKQPAQAQEEDDEEAELAKLRAEMAM
;
A
#
# COMPACT_ATOMS: atom_id res chain seq x y z
N MET A 1 8.28 -55.43 -10.31
CA MET A 1 7.12 -54.82 -9.65
C MET A 1 7.57 -53.87 -8.53
N TRP A 2 7.89 -52.61 -8.82
CA TRP A 2 8.08 -51.57 -7.81
C TRP A 2 7.71 -50.21 -8.43
N SER A 3 6.41 -49.94 -8.57
CA SER A 3 5.89 -48.65 -9.06
C SER A 3 4.55 -48.29 -8.42
N TRP A 4 4.48 -48.34 -7.09
CA TRP A 4 3.27 -47.93 -6.33
C TRP A 4 3.51 -46.77 -5.35
N PHE A 5 4.75 -46.49 -4.95
CA PHE A 5 5.04 -45.45 -3.93
C PHE A 5 5.36 -44.03 -4.47
N GLY A 6 5.48 -43.85 -5.79
CA GLY A 6 5.89 -42.55 -6.38
C GLY A 6 4.79 -41.49 -6.45
N GLY A 7 3.52 -41.90 -6.63
CA GLY A 7 2.41 -40.96 -6.85
C GLY A 7 2.04 -40.13 -5.62
N ALA A 8 1.97 -40.76 -4.45
CA ALA A 8 1.57 -40.10 -3.21
C ALA A 8 2.59 -39.03 -2.75
N ALA A 9 3.89 -39.29 -2.95
CA ALA A 9 4.95 -38.35 -2.61
C ALA A 9 4.98 -37.12 -3.55
N ALA A 10 4.73 -37.33 -4.85
CA ALA A 10 4.64 -36.24 -5.81
C ALA A 10 3.41 -35.35 -5.57
N GLN A 11 2.27 -35.95 -5.20
CA GLN A 11 1.04 -35.22 -4.88
C GLN A 11 1.18 -34.40 -3.60
N LYS A 12 1.81 -34.95 -2.55
CA LYS A 12 2.16 -34.19 -1.33
C LYS A 12 3.02 -32.96 -1.61
N ARG A 13 3.97 -33.02 -2.55
CA ARG A 13 4.83 -31.87 -2.90
C ARG A 13 4.04 -30.77 -3.60
N LYS A 14 3.07 -31.11 -4.46
CA LYS A 14 2.18 -30.13 -5.12
C LYS A 14 1.20 -29.47 -4.14
N GLU A 15 0.75 -30.19 -3.12
CA GLU A 15 -0.19 -29.63 -2.13
C GLU A 15 0.49 -28.90 -0.97
N ALA A 16 1.80 -29.09 -0.77
CA ALA A 16 2.54 -28.47 0.34
C ALA A 16 2.42 -26.93 0.42
N PRO A 17 2.54 -26.16 -0.68
CA PRO A 17 2.40 -24.69 -0.62
C PRO A 17 0.98 -24.28 -0.22
N LYS A 18 -0.05 -24.92 -0.80
CA LYS A 18 -1.45 -24.63 -0.49
C LYS A 18 -1.79 -24.94 0.96
N ASN A 19 -1.35 -26.10 1.46
CA ASN A 19 -1.59 -26.50 2.84
C ASN A 19 -0.86 -25.58 3.84
N ALA A 20 0.35 -25.13 3.52
CA ALA A 20 1.08 -24.16 4.32
C ALA A 20 0.34 -22.81 4.38
N ILE A 21 -0.10 -22.28 3.23
CA ILE A 21 -0.87 -21.03 3.15
C ILE A 21 -2.18 -21.15 3.97
N LEU A 22 -2.91 -22.26 3.85
CA LEU A 22 -4.13 -22.49 4.62
C LEU A 22 -3.88 -22.51 6.13
N ALA A 23 -2.81 -23.18 6.58
CA ALA A 23 -2.44 -23.21 7.98
C ALA A 23 -2.05 -21.81 8.50
N LEU A 24 -1.27 -21.05 7.72
CA LEU A 24 -0.87 -19.68 8.05
C LEU A 24 -2.09 -18.75 8.14
N ARG A 25 -3.04 -18.85 7.20
CA ARG A 25 -4.31 -18.09 7.24
C ARG A 25 -5.16 -18.45 8.44
N GLY A 26 -5.21 -19.73 8.83
CA GLY A 26 -5.87 -20.16 10.07
C GLY A 26 -5.22 -19.54 11.31
N GLN A 27 -3.90 -19.47 11.36
CA GLN A 27 -3.17 -18.81 12.44
C GLN A 27 -3.43 -17.29 12.46
N LEU A 28 -3.54 -16.66 11.30
CA LEU A 28 -3.83 -15.23 11.17
C LEU A 28 -5.21 -14.87 11.72
N ASP A 29 -6.25 -15.68 11.45
CA ASP A 29 -7.58 -15.51 12.05
C ASP A 29 -7.52 -15.61 13.60
N MET A 30 -6.71 -16.52 14.13
CA MET A 30 -6.49 -16.62 15.58
C MET A 30 -5.78 -15.40 16.17
N LEU A 31 -4.78 -14.85 15.47
CA LEU A 31 -4.11 -13.61 15.90
C LEU A 31 -5.05 -12.40 15.84
N GLN A 32 -5.88 -12.28 14.81
CA GLN A 32 -6.89 -11.22 14.71
C GLN A 32 -7.96 -11.29 15.81
N LYS A 33 -8.35 -12.50 16.22
CA LYS A 33 -9.24 -12.68 17.39
C LYS A 33 -8.54 -12.26 18.68
N ARG A 34 -7.26 -12.61 18.84
CA ARG A 34 -6.45 -12.22 19.99
C ARG A 34 -6.25 -10.70 20.07
N GLU A 35 -5.99 -10.04 18.95
CA GLU A 35 -5.88 -8.59 18.82
C GLU A 35 -7.13 -7.89 19.33
N ARG A 36 -8.31 -8.24 18.79
CA ARG A 36 -9.60 -7.72 19.25
C ARG A 36 -9.84 -7.95 20.75
N HIS A 37 -9.43 -9.10 21.28
CA HIS A 37 -9.53 -9.38 22.70
C HIS A 37 -8.62 -8.47 23.53
N LEU A 38 -7.38 -8.24 23.09
CA LEU A 38 -6.44 -7.34 23.77
C LEU A 38 -6.90 -5.88 23.74
N GLU A 39 -7.45 -5.41 22.62
CA GLU A 39 -8.03 -4.07 22.50
C GLU A 39 -9.18 -3.87 23.50
N ASN A 40 -10.07 -4.86 23.62
CA ASN A 40 -11.15 -4.82 24.61
C ASN A 40 -10.62 -4.74 26.04
N LEU A 41 -9.60 -5.54 26.38
CA LEU A 41 -8.96 -5.49 27.71
C LEU A 41 -8.28 -4.13 27.96
N ILE A 42 -7.64 -3.53 26.96
CA ILE A 42 -7.03 -2.20 27.05
C ILE A 42 -8.11 -1.16 27.37
N SER A 43 -9.23 -1.18 26.64
CA SER A 43 -10.37 -0.28 26.84
C SER A 43 -10.99 -0.44 28.23
N GLU A 44 -11.16 -1.68 28.69
CA GLU A 44 -11.66 -1.99 30.03
C GLU A 44 -10.74 -1.42 31.12
N GLN A 45 -9.43 -1.65 31.03
CA GLN A 45 -8.48 -1.14 32.02
C GLN A 45 -8.39 0.41 31.99
N ASP A 46 -8.53 1.03 30.82
CA ASP A 46 -8.60 2.50 30.70
C ASP A 46 -9.84 3.05 31.41
N THR A 47 -10.99 2.41 31.23
CA THR A 47 -12.25 2.77 31.90
C THR A 47 -12.13 2.62 33.41
N ILE A 48 -11.54 1.52 33.90
CA ILE A 48 -11.30 1.31 35.34
C ILE A 48 -10.35 2.38 35.89
N ALA A 49 -9.28 2.72 35.17
CA ALA A 49 -8.34 3.75 35.58
C ALA A 49 -9.03 5.12 35.72
N ARG A 50 -9.81 5.52 34.72
CA ARG A 50 -10.57 6.79 34.73
C ARG A 50 -11.58 6.85 35.88
N LYS A 51 -12.30 5.75 36.14
CA LYS A 51 -13.28 5.67 37.22
C LYS A 51 -12.66 5.86 38.60
N ASN A 52 -11.44 5.39 38.81
CA ASN A 52 -10.78 5.40 40.12
C ASN A 52 -9.80 6.56 40.33
N ILE A 53 -9.61 7.44 39.33
CA ILE A 53 -8.53 8.46 39.35
C ILE A 53 -8.63 9.44 40.53
N ASN A 54 -9.86 9.77 40.95
CA ASN A 54 -10.13 10.72 42.04
C ASN A 54 -10.47 10.05 43.38
N SER A 55 -10.77 8.75 43.39
CA SER A 55 -11.25 8.01 44.58
C SER A 55 -10.21 7.04 45.12
N ASP A 56 -9.53 6.29 44.26
CA ASP A 56 -8.50 5.32 44.64
C ASP A 56 -7.34 5.33 43.64
N LYS A 57 -6.34 6.13 43.97
CA LYS A 57 -5.13 6.31 43.16
C LYS A 57 -4.34 5.00 42.98
N ASN A 58 -4.38 4.08 43.95
CA ASN A 58 -3.68 2.80 43.87
C ASN A 58 -4.39 1.85 42.89
N ALA A 59 -5.72 1.79 42.94
CA ALA A 59 -6.53 1.05 41.97
C ALA A 59 -6.33 1.59 40.54
N ALA A 60 -6.35 2.91 40.36
CA ALA A 60 -6.08 3.54 39.06
C ALA A 60 -4.68 3.21 38.53
N LYS A 61 -3.64 3.29 39.38
CA LYS A 61 -2.27 2.94 39.01
C LYS A 61 -2.12 1.47 38.61
N ASN A 62 -2.82 0.57 39.30
CA ASN A 62 -2.81 -0.87 38.97
C ASN A 62 -3.52 -1.16 37.64
N ALA A 63 -4.65 -0.50 37.36
CA ALA A 63 -5.34 -0.61 36.08
C ALA A 63 -4.45 -0.12 34.92
N LEU A 64 -3.79 1.04 35.08
CA LEU A 64 -2.83 1.54 34.07
C LEU A 64 -1.66 0.59 33.83
N ARG A 65 -1.14 -0.08 34.87
CA ARG A 65 -0.09 -1.10 34.70
C ARG A 65 -0.59 -2.28 33.86
N ARG A 66 -1.79 -2.79 34.14
CA ARG A 66 -2.39 -3.90 33.36
C ARG A 66 -2.63 -3.46 31.91
N LYS A 67 -3.18 -2.26 31.70
CA LYS A 67 -3.36 -1.64 30.38
C LYS A 67 -2.05 -1.68 29.59
N LYS A 68 -0.95 -1.22 30.18
CA LYS A 68 0.37 -1.18 29.53
C LYS A 68 0.92 -2.57 29.16
N VAL A 69 0.63 -3.59 29.97
CA VAL A 69 0.97 -4.99 29.61
C VAL A 69 0.14 -5.46 28.41
N HIS A 70 -1.16 -5.16 28.37
CA HIS A 70 -2.01 -5.51 27.23
C HIS A 70 -1.59 -4.76 25.94
N GLU A 71 -1.23 -3.47 26.03
CA GLU A 71 -0.67 -2.70 24.91
C GLU A 71 0.59 -3.35 24.34
N LYS A 72 1.53 -3.77 25.22
CA LYS A 72 2.74 -4.49 24.77
C LYS A 72 2.41 -5.82 24.11
N ASN A 73 1.45 -6.56 24.64
CA ASN A 73 1.02 -7.83 24.05
C ASN A 73 0.31 -7.63 22.71
N LEU A 74 -0.39 -6.51 22.54
CA LEU A 74 -1.04 -6.12 21.29
C LEU A 74 0.03 -5.84 20.24
N GLU A 75 1.01 -4.99 20.56
CA GLU A 75 2.16 -4.70 19.69
C GLU A 75 2.87 -5.97 19.21
N GLN A 76 3.13 -6.91 20.13
CA GLN A 76 3.72 -8.21 19.77
C GLN A 76 2.82 -9.05 18.86
N THR A 77 1.51 -9.02 19.08
CA THR A 77 0.53 -9.74 18.26
C THR A 77 0.49 -9.15 16.85
N THR A 78 0.46 -7.83 16.72
CA THR A 78 0.52 -7.12 15.43
C THR A 78 1.82 -7.43 14.68
N ALA A 79 2.97 -7.47 15.37
CA ALA A 79 4.24 -7.87 14.79
C ALA A 79 4.23 -9.30 14.25
N GLN A 80 3.60 -10.24 14.98
CA GLN A 80 3.42 -11.62 14.52
C GLN A 80 2.51 -11.70 13.29
N THR A 81 1.43 -10.92 13.25
CA THR A 81 0.54 -10.85 12.09
C THR A 81 1.30 -10.42 10.83
N MET A 82 2.05 -9.31 10.90
CA MET A 82 2.86 -8.83 9.77
C MET A 82 3.88 -9.89 9.30
N GLN A 83 4.51 -10.60 10.24
CA GLN A 83 5.47 -11.65 9.91
C GLN A 83 4.81 -12.83 9.15
N LEU A 84 3.60 -13.24 9.56
CA LEU A 84 2.87 -14.32 8.88
C LEU A 84 2.37 -13.88 7.49
N GLU A 85 1.91 -12.65 7.35
CA GLU A 85 1.51 -12.09 6.04
C GLU A 85 2.68 -12.07 5.06
N GLN A 86 3.86 -11.63 5.53
CA GLN A 86 5.07 -11.66 4.73
C GLN A 86 5.49 -13.08 4.31
N GLN A 87 5.28 -14.07 5.18
CA GLN A 87 5.54 -15.48 4.86
C GLN A 87 4.55 -16.03 3.83
N ILE A 88 3.26 -15.69 3.94
CA ILE A 88 2.25 -16.06 2.93
C ILE A 88 2.66 -15.52 1.56
N TYR A 89 2.97 -14.22 1.49
CA TYR A 89 3.43 -13.58 0.25
C TYR A 89 4.69 -14.27 -0.31
N SER A 90 5.67 -14.58 0.55
CA SER A 90 6.90 -15.25 0.12
C SER A 90 6.64 -16.64 -0.46
N ILE A 91 5.72 -17.41 0.14
CA ILE A 91 5.33 -18.73 -0.38
C ILE A 91 4.60 -18.60 -1.72
N GLU A 92 3.70 -17.63 -1.85
CA GLU A 92 2.97 -17.36 -3.09
C GLU A 92 3.93 -16.96 -4.22
N ALA A 93 4.88 -16.05 -3.96
CA ALA A 93 5.91 -15.66 -4.91
C ALA A 93 6.83 -16.84 -5.29
N ALA A 94 7.23 -17.66 -4.31
CA ALA A 94 8.04 -18.85 -4.55
C ALA A 94 7.30 -19.87 -5.44
N ASN A 95 5.98 -20.02 -5.27
CA ASN A 95 5.18 -20.90 -6.12
C ASN A 95 5.10 -20.40 -7.56
N ILE A 96 4.89 -19.09 -7.78
CA ILE A 96 4.90 -18.48 -9.12
C ILE A 96 6.27 -18.67 -9.78
N ASN A 97 7.36 -18.36 -9.08
CA ASN A 97 8.72 -18.55 -9.58
C ASN A 97 8.99 -20.00 -9.97
N HIS A 98 8.49 -20.95 -9.17
CA HIS A 98 8.60 -22.38 -9.48
C HIS A 98 7.86 -22.75 -10.78
N GLU A 99 6.64 -22.25 -10.97
CA GLU A 99 5.85 -22.47 -12.18
C GLU A 99 6.54 -21.88 -13.42
N THR A 100 7.07 -20.65 -13.32
CA THR A 100 7.85 -20.02 -14.39
C THR A 100 9.08 -20.86 -14.76
N LEU A 101 9.84 -21.34 -13.77
CA LEU A 101 10.99 -22.21 -14.01
C LEU A 101 10.60 -23.53 -14.68
N GLN A 102 9.44 -24.12 -14.31
CA GLN A 102 8.94 -25.32 -14.99
C GLN A 102 8.60 -25.04 -16.46
N ALA A 103 7.94 -23.90 -16.75
CA ALA A 103 7.63 -23.50 -18.11
C ALA A 103 8.90 -23.27 -18.95
N MET A 104 9.89 -22.58 -18.40
CA MET A 104 11.20 -22.39 -19.05
C MET A 104 11.90 -23.71 -19.34
N LYS A 105 11.83 -24.68 -18.40
CA LYS A 105 12.40 -26.03 -18.62
C LYS A 105 11.71 -26.76 -19.77
N GLN A 106 10.39 -26.67 -19.86
CA GLN A 106 9.62 -27.26 -20.96
C GLN A 106 9.95 -26.59 -22.29
N ALA A 107 10.02 -25.26 -22.32
CA ALA A 107 10.45 -24.51 -23.49
C ALA A 107 11.86 -24.91 -23.95
N GLY A 108 12.82 -25.00 -23.02
CA GLY A 108 14.18 -25.45 -23.33
C GLY A 108 14.24 -26.89 -23.84
N ALA A 109 13.39 -27.79 -23.33
CA ALA A 109 13.27 -29.15 -23.85
C ALA A 109 12.68 -29.19 -25.27
N ALA A 110 11.63 -28.39 -25.53
CA ALA A 110 11.05 -28.26 -26.87
C ALA A 110 12.07 -27.68 -27.87
N MET A 111 12.81 -26.63 -27.48
CA MET A 111 13.89 -26.06 -28.29
C MET A 111 14.99 -27.07 -28.59
N LYS A 112 15.36 -27.92 -27.62
CA LYS A 112 16.31 -29.02 -27.87
C LYS A 112 15.77 -30.08 -28.83
N GLN A 113 14.47 -30.33 -28.85
CA GLN A 113 13.87 -31.25 -29.82
C GLN A 113 13.79 -30.64 -31.22
N ILE A 114 13.40 -29.36 -31.31
CA ILE A 114 13.38 -28.59 -32.58
C ILE A 114 14.77 -28.56 -33.20
N HIS A 115 15.80 -28.20 -32.44
CA HIS A 115 17.17 -28.11 -32.93
C HIS A 115 17.90 -29.46 -33.01
N GLY A 116 17.55 -30.42 -32.15
CA GLY A 116 18.17 -31.75 -32.13
C GLY A 116 17.82 -32.62 -33.35
N GLY A 117 16.79 -32.22 -34.12
CA GLY A 117 16.46 -32.82 -35.41
C GLY A 117 17.14 -32.15 -36.62
N MET A 118 17.79 -30.99 -36.45
CA MET A 118 18.54 -30.32 -37.51
C MET A 118 19.96 -30.91 -37.56
N LYS A 119 20.33 -31.60 -38.64
CA LYS A 119 21.72 -32.01 -38.85
C LYS A 119 22.55 -30.77 -39.18
N LEU A 120 23.83 -30.75 -38.81
CA LEU A 120 24.77 -29.66 -39.15
C LEU A 120 24.79 -29.36 -40.66
N GLU A 121 24.59 -30.40 -41.49
CA GLU A 121 24.48 -30.31 -42.95
C GLU A 121 23.21 -29.57 -43.44
N ASP A 122 22.13 -29.58 -42.66
CA ASP A 122 20.92 -28.80 -42.97
C ASP A 122 21.09 -27.33 -42.57
N VAL A 123 21.91 -27.05 -41.54
CA VAL A 123 22.22 -25.70 -41.04
C VAL A 123 23.11 -24.93 -42.01
N ASP A 124 24.11 -25.55 -42.63
CA ASP A 124 24.97 -24.88 -43.63
C ASP A 124 24.15 -24.44 -44.85
N LYS A 125 23.25 -25.32 -45.34
CA LYS A 125 22.34 -25.01 -46.45
C LYS A 125 21.30 -23.93 -46.10
N THR A 126 20.74 -23.98 -44.89
CA THR A 126 19.82 -22.94 -44.43
C THR A 126 20.53 -21.63 -44.09
N MET A 127 21.81 -21.63 -43.70
CA MET A 127 22.56 -20.39 -43.49
C MET A 127 22.90 -19.69 -44.81
N GLU A 128 23.17 -20.44 -45.88
CA GLU A 128 23.35 -19.90 -47.23
C GLU A 128 22.03 -19.29 -47.73
N ASP A 129 20.91 -20.01 -47.62
CA ASP A 129 19.57 -19.49 -47.94
C ASP A 129 19.15 -18.30 -47.04
N LEU A 130 19.56 -18.29 -45.76
CA LEU A 130 19.27 -17.21 -44.80
C LEU A 130 20.12 -15.97 -45.05
N GLN A 131 21.36 -16.08 -45.51
CA GLN A 131 22.17 -14.89 -45.86
C GLN A 131 21.55 -14.19 -47.07
N ASP A 132 21.10 -14.95 -48.07
CA ASP A 132 20.38 -14.42 -49.23
C ASP A 132 19.03 -13.81 -48.84
N GLN A 133 18.26 -14.45 -47.95
CA GLN A 133 17.00 -13.89 -47.44
C GLN A 133 17.20 -12.72 -46.48
N HIS A 134 18.26 -12.70 -45.67
CA HIS A 134 18.58 -11.60 -44.77
C HIS A 134 19.02 -10.36 -45.54
N ALA A 135 19.76 -10.53 -46.65
CA ALA A 135 20.05 -9.43 -47.57
C ALA A 135 18.75 -8.83 -48.15
N LEU A 136 17.82 -9.68 -48.60
CA LEU A 136 16.50 -9.27 -49.10
C LEU A 136 15.65 -8.61 -48.00
N HIS A 137 15.64 -9.15 -46.78
CA HIS A 137 14.89 -8.59 -45.65
C HIS A 137 15.50 -7.28 -45.13
N THR A 138 16.82 -7.11 -45.21
CA THR A 138 17.48 -5.84 -44.87
C THR A 138 17.13 -4.78 -45.92
N GLU A 139 17.04 -5.16 -47.19
CA GLU A 139 16.61 -4.27 -48.27
C GLU A 139 15.13 -3.88 -48.13
N ILE A 140 14.26 -4.83 -47.79
CA ILE A 140 12.83 -4.59 -47.48
C ILE A 140 12.68 -3.78 -46.19
N GLY A 141 13.46 -4.10 -45.15
CA GLY A 141 13.48 -3.40 -43.88
C GLY A 141 13.90 -1.95 -44.06
N ASN A 142 14.97 -1.67 -44.79
CA ASN A 142 15.37 -0.30 -45.13
C ASN A 142 14.32 0.43 -45.98
N ALA A 143 13.61 -0.28 -46.86
CA ALA A 143 12.49 0.29 -47.61
C ALA A 143 11.27 0.59 -46.71
N ILE A 144 10.98 -0.23 -45.69
CA ILE A 144 9.83 -0.07 -44.78
C ILE A 144 10.13 0.90 -43.64
N THR A 145 11.32 0.86 -43.05
CA THR A 145 11.78 1.76 -41.96
C THR A 145 12.07 3.18 -42.45
N SER A 146 12.14 3.41 -43.77
CA SER A 146 12.09 4.78 -44.33
C SER A 146 10.73 5.47 -44.15
N VAL A 147 9.71 4.74 -43.68
CA VAL A 147 8.48 5.33 -43.13
C VAL A 147 8.65 5.37 -41.60
N PRO A 148 8.69 6.57 -40.98
CA PRO A 148 8.88 6.68 -39.54
C PRO A 148 7.66 6.07 -38.83
N LEU A 149 7.82 4.85 -38.30
CA LEU A 149 6.86 4.28 -37.36
C LEU A 149 7.06 4.97 -36.01
N GLY A 150 6.16 5.92 -35.74
CA GLY A 150 5.73 6.39 -34.42
C GLY A 150 6.81 6.61 -33.35
N GLU A 151 7.06 7.89 -33.04
CA GLU A 151 7.73 8.29 -31.80
C GLU A 151 7.14 7.53 -30.61
N GLN A 152 8.03 6.96 -29.78
CA GLN A 152 7.62 6.52 -28.47
C GLN A 152 7.15 7.76 -27.69
N PRO A 153 6.02 7.67 -26.97
CA PRO A 153 5.51 8.80 -26.22
C PRO A 153 6.57 9.27 -25.22
N ASP A 154 6.76 10.59 -25.17
CA ASP A 154 7.72 11.22 -24.26
C ASP A 154 7.32 10.92 -22.82
N GLU A 155 8.29 10.49 -22.01
CA GLU A 155 8.08 10.19 -20.60
C GLU A 155 7.66 11.46 -19.83
N GLU A 156 8.09 12.66 -20.25
CA GLU A 156 7.70 13.93 -19.63
C GLU A 156 6.20 14.25 -19.84
N ASP A 157 5.64 13.94 -21.01
CA ASP A 157 4.21 14.15 -21.31
C ASP A 157 3.33 13.18 -20.51
N LEU A 158 3.79 11.94 -20.34
CA LEU A 158 3.09 10.92 -19.54
C LEU A 158 3.07 11.27 -18.04
N GLU A 159 4.15 11.87 -17.54
CA GLU A 159 4.26 12.25 -16.13
C GLU A 159 3.38 13.47 -15.80
N ALA A 160 3.28 14.43 -16.73
CA ALA A 160 2.36 15.57 -16.60
C ALA A 160 0.88 15.15 -16.61
N GLU A 161 0.51 14.16 -17.44
CA GLU A 161 -0.84 13.60 -17.46
C GLU A 161 -1.18 12.87 -16.15
N LEU A 162 -0.21 12.14 -15.57
CA LEU A 162 -0.38 11.45 -14.29
C LEU A 162 -0.62 12.43 -13.13
N GLU A 163 0.13 13.53 -13.08
CA GLU A 163 -0.01 14.56 -12.04
C GLU A 163 -1.40 15.25 -12.09
N GLY A 164 -1.94 15.47 -13.29
CA GLY A 164 -3.29 15.99 -13.48
C GLY A 164 -4.38 15.08 -12.90
N LEU A 165 -4.26 13.76 -13.11
CA LEU A 165 -5.20 12.77 -12.57
C LEU A 165 -5.17 12.69 -11.03
N GLU A 166 -4.00 12.89 -10.42
CA GLU A 166 -3.86 12.91 -8.96
C GLU A 166 -4.53 14.13 -8.33
N GLN A 167 -4.40 15.29 -8.96
CA GLN A 167 -5.04 16.53 -8.49
C GLN A 167 -6.57 16.44 -8.57
N GLU A 168 -7.12 15.91 -9.67
CA GLU A 168 -8.56 15.68 -9.82
C GLU A 168 -9.11 14.74 -8.72
N ALA A 169 -8.35 13.70 -8.36
CA ALA A 169 -8.73 12.77 -7.29
C ALA A 169 -8.71 13.42 -5.89
N MET A 170 -7.81 14.37 -5.66
CA MET A 170 -7.77 15.14 -4.41
C MET A 170 -8.91 16.14 -4.32
N ASP A 171 -9.20 16.86 -5.40
CA ASP A 171 -10.30 17.82 -5.46
C ASP A 171 -11.66 17.12 -5.27
N ALA A 172 -11.83 15.94 -5.87
CA ALA A 172 -13.01 15.09 -5.67
C ALA A 172 -13.17 14.66 -4.20
N LYS A 173 -12.08 14.42 -3.46
CA LYS A 173 -12.12 14.12 -2.03
C LYS A 173 -12.48 15.35 -1.19
N MET A 174 -11.98 16.53 -1.54
CA MET A 174 -12.30 17.78 -0.84
C MET A 174 -13.76 18.19 -1.03
N LEU A 175 -14.30 18.04 -2.25
CA LEU A 175 -15.73 18.27 -2.55
C LEU A 175 -16.67 17.33 -1.77
N ASN A 176 -16.18 16.16 -1.32
CA ASN A 176 -16.95 15.20 -0.54
C ASN A 176 -16.83 15.41 0.99
N THR A 177 -16.00 16.36 1.45
CA THR A 177 -16.02 16.84 2.85
C THR A 177 -17.10 17.91 2.99
N GLY A 178 -18.29 17.46 3.37
CA GLY A 178 -19.51 18.27 3.40
C GLY A 178 -19.38 19.60 4.15
N SER A 179 -20.03 20.63 3.60
CA SER A 179 -20.21 21.95 4.20
C SER A 179 -20.69 21.86 5.65
N VAL A 180 -19.93 22.43 6.58
CA VAL A 180 -20.38 22.60 7.98
C VAL A 180 -21.53 23.60 7.99
N PRO A 181 -22.72 23.29 8.54
CA PRO A 181 -23.84 24.23 8.54
C PRO A 181 -23.60 25.31 9.60
N VAL A 182 -23.26 26.52 9.17
CA VAL A 182 -23.34 27.73 10.01
C VAL A 182 -24.81 28.16 10.05
N GLY A 183 -25.63 27.44 10.81
CA GLY A 183 -27.07 27.65 10.77
C GLY A 183 -27.84 27.00 11.90
N ALA A 184 -27.43 27.19 13.16
CA ALA A 184 -28.21 26.69 14.29
C ALA A 184 -27.91 27.41 15.63
N GLN A 185 -27.90 28.75 15.69
CA GLN A 185 -27.93 29.43 16.99
C GLN A 185 -28.41 30.89 16.94
N LEU A 186 -29.63 31.13 16.46
CA LEU A 186 -30.28 32.45 16.56
C LEU A 186 -31.56 32.47 17.43
N ASP A 187 -32.03 31.35 17.97
CA ASP A 187 -33.39 31.27 18.52
C ASP A 187 -33.55 31.06 20.03
N ARG A 188 -32.50 31.26 20.85
CA ARG A 188 -32.65 31.19 22.32
C ARG A 188 -31.76 32.17 23.07
N LEU A 189 -32.19 33.42 23.17
CA LEU A 189 -31.75 34.31 24.24
C LEU A 189 -32.98 35.03 24.87
N PRO A 190 -33.13 35.01 26.20
CA PRO A 190 -34.18 35.78 26.88
C PRO A 190 -33.85 37.28 26.85
N ALA A 191 -34.87 38.13 26.79
CA ALA A 191 -34.72 39.58 26.86
C ALA A 191 -34.10 40.00 28.19
N ALA A 192 -32.83 40.42 28.17
CA ALA A 192 -32.11 40.91 29.34
C ALA A 192 -32.28 42.43 29.47
N GLY A 193 -32.68 42.85 30.67
CA GLY A 193 -32.83 44.26 31.06
C GLY A 193 -31.51 45.00 31.16
N ASN A 194 -31.62 46.33 31.08
CA ASN A 194 -30.52 47.29 31.16
C ASN A 194 -29.66 47.08 32.41
N THR A 195 -28.42 46.63 32.21
CA THR A 195 -27.33 46.77 33.18
C THR A 195 -26.02 46.90 32.40
N GLU A 196 -25.29 48.00 32.62
CA GLU A 196 -23.99 48.27 32.00
C GLU A 196 -22.94 47.25 32.47
N LEU A 197 -22.26 46.59 31.52
CA LEU A 197 -21.12 45.71 31.75
C LEU A 197 -19.94 46.19 30.90
N LYS A 198 -18.79 46.36 31.55
CA LYS A 198 -17.50 46.78 30.96
C LYS A 198 -17.08 45.83 29.82
N GLN A 199 -16.66 46.41 28.69
CA GLN A 199 -16.04 45.70 27.56
C GLN A 199 -14.63 45.18 27.92
N PRO A 200 -14.22 43.98 27.44
CA PRO A 200 -12.84 43.53 27.49
C PRO A 200 -12.03 44.10 26.30
N ALA A 201 -10.72 44.22 26.52
CA ALA A 201 -9.73 44.86 25.66
C ALA A 201 -9.40 44.02 24.40
N GLN A 202 -10.19 44.16 23.34
CA GLN A 202 -9.84 43.65 21.99
C GLN A 202 -9.39 44.76 21.03
N ALA A 203 -9.77 46.01 21.27
CA ALA A 203 -9.41 47.13 20.39
C ALA A 203 -7.94 47.59 20.49
N GLN A 204 -7.15 47.01 21.40
CA GLN A 204 -5.77 47.44 21.66
C GLN A 204 -4.72 46.49 21.06
N GLU A 205 -5.09 45.22 20.80
CA GLU A 205 -4.21 44.28 20.07
C GLU A 205 -4.26 44.51 18.56
N GLU A 206 -5.42 44.83 17.98
CA GLU A 206 -5.55 45.07 16.53
C GLU A 206 -4.77 46.33 16.06
N ASP A 207 -4.73 47.37 16.90
CA ASP A 207 -4.03 48.63 16.58
C ASP A 207 -2.50 48.49 16.70
N ASP A 208 -2.01 47.64 17.61
CA ASP A 208 -0.59 47.33 17.77
C ASP A 208 -0.08 46.43 16.61
N GLU A 209 -0.88 45.46 16.16
CA GLU A 209 -0.54 44.60 15.01
C GLU A 209 -0.48 45.39 13.68
N GLU A 210 -1.41 46.34 13.48
CA GLU A 210 -1.44 47.15 12.26
C GLU A 210 -0.26 48.15 12.21
N ALA A 211 0.17 48.68 13.37
CA ALA A 211 1.35 49.54 13.48
C ALA A 211 2.68 48.79 13.22
N GLU A 212 2.81 47.53 13.65
CA GLU A 212 3.97 46.70 13.35
C GLU A 212 4.06 46.34 11.86
N LEU A 213 2.93 46.00 11.24
CA LEU A 213 2.84 45.74 9.79
C LEU A 213 3.24 46.95 8.94
N ALA A 214 2.89 48.16 9.37
CA ALA A 214 3.26 49.39 8.67
C ALA A 214 4.78 49.66 8.73
N LYS A 215 5.44 49.40 9.86
CA LYS A 215 6.90 49.54 9.98
C LYS A 215 7.66 48.56 9.09
N LEU A 216 7.22 47.30 9.05
CA LEU A 216 7.86 46.24 8.27
C LEU A 216 7.76 46.51 6.76
N ARG A 217 6.66 47.12 6.30
CA ARG A 217 6.50 47.57 4.91
C ARG A 217 7.38 48.77 4.56
N ALA A 218 7.61 49.69 5.49
CA ALA A 218 8.49 50.84 5.27
C ALA A 218 9.97 50.44 5.20
N GLU A 219 10.38 49.41 5.96
CA GLU A 219 11.75 48.90 5.98
C GLU A 219 12.11 48.12 4.70
N MET A 220 11.14 47.47 4.05
CA MET A 220 11.34 46.81 2.75
C MET A 220 11.28 47.75 1.53
N ALA A 221 10.97 49.04 1.74
CA ALA A 221 10.83 50.04 0.68
C ALA A 221 12.02 51.04 0.60
N MET A 222 13.09 50.82 1.39
CA MET A 222 14.42 51.43 1.21
C MET A 222 15.42 50.38 0.72
#